data_AF-A0A2M7YX58-F1
#
_entry.id   AF-A0A2M7YX58-F1
#
_cell.length_a   1.000
_cell.length_b   1.000
_cell.length_c   1.000
_cell.angle_alpha   90.00
_cell.angle_beta   90.00
_cell.angle_gamma   90.00
#
_symmetry.space_group_name_H-M   'P 1'
#
loop_
_entity.id
_entity.type
_entity.pdbx_description
1 polymer ?
#
loop_
_entity_poly.entity_id
_entity_poly.type
_entity_poly.pdbx_seq_one_letter_code
_entity_poly.pdbx_strand_id
1 'polypeptide(L)'
;MATLNGIVSGLFDVVCRPLGGHPAWAMVVLAGLTGVWALALFKLATPQKRLARSRDLLFGHIFEMGMYQDHLRVLAKIQKDLALANLRYLALSLPALVVLIVPMVLTLAQLEGRFAKRPLHSGEATVLTVGFAAAPDPDKVRLELPPGVMVEAGPVFDRQGGAMAWRLRVNGVGELPARVTVAGKTAADIVLHAGEGLPLTSRKLGATWWEKLLYPGWRTLPADSPVSSWEATYPDRHVAYLGIGLNWLVAFMILSVAAGLACKDALGVEM
;
A
#
# COMPACT_ATOMS: atom_id res chain seq x y z
N MET A 1 -5.32 12.19 -10.57
CA MET A 1 -4.73 11.62 -9.33
C MET A 1 -5.80 11.15 -8.36
N ALA A 2 -6.68 12.04 -7.86
CA ALA A 2 -7.84 11.62 -7.05
C ALA A 2 -8.76 10.63 -7.80
N THR A 3 -8.90 10.78 -9.13
CA THR A 3 -9.65 9.86 -10.00
C THR A 3 -8.98 8.49 -10.15
N LEU A 4 -7.67 8.42 -10.34
CA LEU A 4 -6.93 7.15 -10.46
C LEU A 4 -7.01 6.37 -9.16
N ASN A 5 -6.73 7.01 -8.02
CA ASN A 5 -6.87 6.36 -6.72
C ASN A 5 -8.31 5.99 -6.42
N GLY A 6 -9.29 6.79 -6.84
CA GLY A 6 -10.71 6.43 -6.74
C GLY A 6 -11.08 5.18 -7.55
N ILE A 7 -10.57 5.05 -8.77
CA ILE A 7 -10.80 3.85 -9.62
C ILE A 7 -10.12 2.63 -9.00
N VAL A 8 -8.86 2.75 -8.59
CA VAL A 8 -8.12 1.65 -7.96
C VAL A 8 -8.78 1.27 -6.65
N SER A 9 -9.16 2.24 -5.81
CA SER A 9 -9.88 1.96 -4.57
C SER A 9 -11.21 1.27 -4.84
N GLY A 10 -11.98 1.72 -5.82
CA GLY A 10 -13.23 1.06 -6.22
C GLY A 10 -13.04 -0.38 -6.67
N LEU A 11 -12.00 -0.67 -7.45
CA LEU A 11 -11.66 -2.04 -7.85
C LEU A 11 -11.31 -2.91 -6.64
N PHE A 12 -10.47 -2.39 -5.73
CA PHE A 12 -10.13 -3.09 -4.50
C PHE A 12 -11.34 -3.27 -3.60
N ASP A 13 -12.25 -2.31 -3.53
CA ASP A 13 -13.46 -2.41 -2.73
C ASP A 13 -14.40 -3.49 -3.29
N VAL A 14 -14.53 -3.60 -4.61
CA VAL A 14 -15.31 -4.68 -5.26
C VAL A 14 -14.74 -6.06 -4.91
N VAL A 15 -13.41 -6.20 -4.88
CA VAL A 15 -12.75 -7.46 -4.52
C VAL A 15 -12.83 -7.73 -3.02
N CYS A 16 -12.62 -6.71 -2.18
CA CYS A 16 -12.56 -6.85 -0.72
C CYS A 16 -13.93 -6.96 -0.06
N ARG A 17 -14.99 -6.36 -0.61
CA ARG A 17 -16.34 -6.38 -0.04
C ARG A 17 -16.92 -7.79 0.17
N PRO A 18 -16.86 -8.73 -0.80
CA PRO A 18 -17.32 -10.11 -0.56
C PRO A 18 -16.40 -10.88 0.39
N LEU A 19 -15.13 -10.51 0.50
CA LEU A 19 -14.11 -11.21 1.28
C LEU A 19 -13.84 -10.54 2.65
N GLY A 20 -14.66 -9.57 3.05
CA GLY A 20 -14.44 -8.74 4.25
C GLY A 20 -14.37 -9.54 5.55
N GLY A 21 -15.11 -10.65 5.64
CA GLY A 21 -15.07 -11.56 6.79
C GLY A 21 -13.85 -12.49 6.84
N HIS A 22 -13.11 -12.62 5.74
CA HIS A 22 -11.95 -13.53 5.64
C HIS A 22 -10.72 -12.82 5.05
N PRO A 23 -9.98 -12.06 5.87
CA PRO A 23 -8.80 -11.32 5.43
C PRO A 23 -7.73 -12.18 4.74
N ALA A 24 -7.54 -13.43 5.18
CA ALA A 24 -6.57 -14.33 4.56
C ALA A 24 -6.89 -14.65 3.10
N TRP A 25 -8.16 -14.92 2.78
CA TRP A 25 -8.60 -15.19 1.40
C TRP A 25 -8.53 -13.93 0.54
N ALA A 26 -8.91 -12.78 1.08
CA ALA A 26 -8.73 -11.50 0.39
C ALA A 26 -7.28 -11.27 -0.03
N MET A 27 -6.33 -11.54 0.87
CA MET A 27 -4.89 -11.42 0.57
C MET A 27 -4.45 -12.39 -0.53
N VAL A 28 -4.89 -13.65 -0.51
CA VAL A 28 -4.54 -14.63 -1.56
C VAL A 28 -5.01 -14.18 -2.94
N VAL A 29 -6.26 -13.71 -3.04
CA VAL A 29 -6.83 -13.23 -4.30
C VAL A 29 -6.08 -11.99 -4.79
N LEU A 30 -5.83 -11.00 -3.92
CA LEU A 30 -5.13 -9.77 -4.29
C LEU A 30 -3.68 -10.02 -4.66
N ALA A 31 -2.97 -10.87 -3.92
CA ALA A 31 -1.61 -11.27 -4.23
C ALA A 31 -1.54 -12.05 -5.56
N GLY A 32 -2.50 -12.94 -5.80
CA GLY A 32 -2.62 -13.70 -7.05
C GLY A 32 -2.82 -12.79 -8.25
N LEU A 33 -3.83 -11.91 -8.19
CA LEU A 33 -4.07 -10.90 -9.22
C LEU A 33 -2.82 -10.04 -9.45
N THR A 34 -2.12 -9.69 -8.37
CA THR A 34 -0.90 -8.88 -8.46
C THR A 34 0.25 -9.59 -9.15
N GLY A 35 0.50 -10.86 -8.82
CA GLY A 35 1.50 -11.66 -9.52
C GLY A 35 1.20 -11.78 -11.01
N VAL A 36 -0.07 -12.01 -11.37
CA VAL A 36 -0.51 -12.16 -12.76
C VAL A 36 -0.33 -10.87 -13.56
N TRP A 37 -0.85 -9.73 -13.08
CA TRP A 37 -0.74 -8.49 -13.83
C TRP A 37 0.71 -7.99 -13.88
N ALA A 38 1.50 -8.18 -12.81
CA ALA A 38 2.90 -7.80 -12.81
C ALA A 38 3.69 -8.60 -13.87
N LEU A 39 3.41 -9.90 -13.98
CA LEU A 39 4.03 -10.75 -14.99
C LEU A 39 3.62 -10.35 -16.42
N ALA A 40 2.33 -10.02 -16.63
CA ALA A 40 1.84 -9.54 -17.92
C ALA A 40 2.49 -8.21 -18.33
N LEU A 41 2.59 -7.25 -17.40
CA LEU A 41 3.27 -5.97 -17.66
C LEU A 41 4.76 -6.14 -17.90
N PHE A 42 5.43 -7.02 -17.14
CA PHE A 42 6.83 -7.35 -17.39
C PHE A 42 7.01 -7.89 -18.82
N LYS A 43 6.14 -8.81 -19.25
CA LYS A 43 6.17 -9.37 -20.60
C LYS A 43 6.05 -8.30 -21.68
N LEU A 44 5.13 -7.35 -21.49
CA LEU A 44 4.84 -6.27 -22.43
C LEU A 44 5.96 -5.23 -22.49
N ALA A 45 6.56 -4.91 -21.35
CA ALA A 45 7.59 -3.88 -21.26
C ALA A 45 8.99 -4.37 -21.65
N THR A 46 9.25 -5.69 -21.60
CA THR A 46 10.56 -6.27 -21.94
C THR A 46 10.56 -6.88 -23.35
N PRO A 47 11.58 -6.59 -24.20
CA PRO A 47 11.72 -7.22 -25.50
C PRO A 47 12.16 -8.70 -25.37
N GLN A 48 11.18 -9.60 -25.24
CA GLN A 48 11.37 -11.04 -24.96
C GLN A 48 12.43 -11.72 -25.83
N LYS A 49 12.44 -11.48 -27.15
CA LYS A 49 13.41 -12.07 -28.07
C LYS A 49 14.86 -11.68 -27.78
N ARG A 50 15.09 -10.41 -27.39
CA ARG A 50 16.43 -9.93 -27.05
C ARG A 50 16.86 -10.43 -25.67
N LEU A 51 15.91 -10.56 -24.75
CA LEU A 51 16.14 -11.12 -23.42
C LEU A 51 16.57 -12.59 -23.52
N ALA A 52 15.84 -13.40 -24.29
CA ALA A 52 16.18 -14.80 -24.53
C ALA A 52 17.58 -14.95 -25.15
N ARG A 53 17.89 -14.15 -26.20
CA ARG A 53 19.23 -14.17 -26.81
C ARG A 53 20.34 -13.79 -25.82
N SER A 54 20.12 -12.80 -24.96
CA SER A 54 21.10 -12.42 -23.93
C SER A 54 21.27 -13.51 -22.86
N ARG A 55 20.20 -14.21 -22.49
CA ARG A 55 20.24 -15.37 -21.59
C ARG A 55 21.04 -16.53 -22.20
N ASP A 56 20.81 -16.85 -23.47
CA ASP A 56 21.51 -17.95 -24.14
C ASP A 56 23.02 -17.64 -24.27
N LEU A 57 23.40 -16.37 -24.46
CA LEU A 57 24.79 -15.93 -24.41
C LEU A 57 25.42 -16.06 -23.01
N LEU A 58 24.66 -15.74 -21.95
CA LEU A 58 25.11 -15.95 -20.56
C LEU A 58 25.40 -17.44 -20.30
N PHE A 59 24.50 -18.34 -20.71
CA PHE A 59 24.73 -19.78 -20.62
C PHE A 59 25.94 -20.22 -21.44
N GLY A 60 26.12 -19.67 -22.64
CA GLY A 60 27.32 -19.90 -23.47
C GLY A 60 28.62 -19.59 -22.74
N HIS A 61 28.71 -18.43 -22.07
CA HIS A 61 29.90 -18.06 -21.29
C HIS A 61 30.10 -18.91 -20.04
N ILE A 62 29.03 -19.41 -19.42
CA ILE A 62 29.14 -20.36 -18.29
C ILE A 62 29.76 -21.69 -18.77
N PHE A 63 29.33 -22.20 -19.93
CA PHE A 63 29.93 -23.40 -20.52
C PHE A 63 31.38 -23.17 -20.97
N GLU A 64 31.69 -21.99 -21.53
CA GLU A 64 33.06 -21.59 -21.90
C GLU A 64 33.99 -21.55 -20.69
N MET A 65 33.52 -21.02 -19.55
CA MET A 65 34.24 -21.05 -18.28
C MET A 65 34.52 -22.48 -17.80
N GLY A 66 33.58 -23.41 -18.04
CA GLY A 66 33.75 -24.83 -17.74
C GLY A 66 34.83 -25.52 -18.59
N MET A 67 35.07 -25.05 -19.83
CA MET A 67 36.07 -25.64 -20.74
C MET A 67 37.47 -25.04 -20.58
N TYR A 68 37.62 -23.79 -20.15
CA TYR A 68 38.90 -23.07 -20.09
C TYR A 68 39.39 -22.78 -18.66
N GLN A 69 39.31 -23.78 -17.79
CA GLN A 69 39.65 -23.65 -16.36
C GLN A 69 41.14 -23.34 -16.11
N ASP A 70 42.04 -23.79 -17.00
CA ASP A 70 43.49 -23.75 -16.76
C ASP A 70 44.21 -22.47 -17.25
N HIS A 71 43.47 -21.53 -17.85
CA HIS A 71 44.06 -20.32 -18.44
C HIS A 71 43.53 -19.03 -17.80
N LEU A 72 44.25 -18.52 -16.79
CA LEU A 72 43.89 -17.30 -16.03
C LEU A 72 43.55 -16.08 -16.91
N ARG A 73 44.31 -15.84 -17.99
CA ARG A 73 44.09 -14.70 -18.89
C ARG A 73 42.84 -14.86 -19.75
N VAL A 74 42.48 -16.11 -20.10
CA VAL A 74 41.25 -16.46 -20.82
C VAL A 74 40.06 -16.33 -19.87
N LEU A 75 40.19 -16.83 -18.65
CA LEU A 75 39.17 -16.73 -17.61
C LEU A 75 38.82 -15.27 -17.27
N ALA A 76 39.82 -14.40 -17.14
CA ALA A 76 39.61 -12.97 -16.90
C ALA A 76 38.83 -12.29 -18.04
N LYS A 77 39.08 -12.70 -19.30
CA LYS A 77 38.34 -12.21 -20.46
C LYS A 77 36.90 -12.70 -20.45
N ILE A 78 36.68 -14.00 -20.21
CA ILE A 78 35.35 -14.61 -20.10
C ILE A 78 34.55 -13.92 -18.99
N GLN A 79 35.16 -13.63 -17.85
CA GLN A 79 34.48 -12.97 -16.73
C GLN A 79 34.11 -11.51 -17.05
N LYS A 80 34.95 -10.79 -17.81
CA LYS A 80 34.60 -9.47 -18.36
C LYS A 80 33.44 -9.57 -19.33
N ASP A 81 33.50 -10.50 -20.28
CA ASP A 81 32.46 -10.67 -21.30
C ASP A 81 31.12 -11.10 -20.66
N LEU A 82 31.16 -11.98 -19.66
CA LEU A 82 30.03 -12.35 -18.81
C LEU A 82 29.46 -11.15 -18.05
N ALA A 83 30.32 -10.32 -17.44
CA ALA A 83 29.88 -9.12 -16.73
C ALA A 83 29.20 -8.11 -17.67
N LEU A 84 29.75 -7.89 -18.87
CA LEU A 84 29.13 -7.02 -19.88
C LEU A 84 27.81 -7.61 -20.41
N ALA A 85 27.74 -8.93 -20.61
CA ALA A 85 26.52 -9.62 -21.01
C ALA A 85 25.44 -9.48 -19.92
N ASN A 86 25.81 -9.62 -18.65
CA ASN A 86 24.92 -9.42 -17.52
C ASN A 86 24.45 -7.97 -17.42
N LEU A 87 25.34 -6.98 -17.57
CA LEU A 87 24.96 -5.56 -17.60
C LEU A 87 23.98 -5.24 -18.73
N ARG A 88 24.19 -5.82 -19.92
CA ARG A 88 23.24 -5.68 -21.04
C ARG A 88 21.90 -6.33 -20.71
N TYR A 89 21.91 -7.51 -20.09
CA TYR A 89 20.70 -8.20 -19.64
C TYR A 89 19.91 -7.35 -18.63
N LEU A 90 20.58 -6.82 -17.59
CA LEU A 90 19.98 -5.91 -16.62
C LEU A 90 19.45 -4.63 -17.28
N ALA A 91 20.19 -4.06 -18.24
CA ALA A 91 19.76 -2.86 -18.95
C ALA A 91 18.49 -3.10 -19.79
N LEU A 92 18.28 -4.32 -20.29
CA LEU A 92 17.06 -4.70 -21.00
C LEU A 92 15.84 -4.83 -20.08
N SER A 93 16.03 -5.18 -18.79
CA SER A 93 14.95 -5.32 -17.82
C SER A 93 14.61 -4.02 -17.07
N LEU A 94 15.53 -3.06 -17.02
CA LEU A 94 15.33 -1.75 -16.37
C LEU A 94 14.02 -1.03 -16.78
N PRO A 95 13.66 -0.92 -18.07
CA PRO A 95 12.42 -0.24 -18.45
C PRO A 95 11.18 -0.92 -17.86
N ALA A 96 11.16 -2.26 -17.84
CA ALA A 96 10.05 -3.01 -17.26
C ALA A 96 9.95 -2.80 -15.75
N LEU A 97 11.10 -2.73 -15.05
CA LEU A 97 11.12 -2.42 -13.62
C LEU A 97 10.50 -1.03 -13.35
N VAL A 98 10.88 -0.01 -14.12
CA VAL A 98 10.31 1.35 -13.97
C VAL A 98 8.80 1.36 -14.22
N VAL A 99 8.34 0.65 -15.25
CA VAL A 99 6.91 0.52 -15.56
C VAL A 99 6.16 -0.21 -14.45
N LEU A 100 6.79 -1.20 -13.80
CA LEU A 100 6.19 -1.97 -12.71
C LEU A 100 6.17 -1.24 -11.36
N ILE A 101 7.11 -0.33 -11.11
CA ILE A 101 7.19 0.42 -9.84
C ILE A 101 5.88 1.17 -9.57
N VAL A 102 5.35 1.88 -10.56
CA VAL A 102 4.14 2.71 -10.40
C VAL A 102 2.92 1.90 -9.93
N PRO A 103 2.47 0.85 -10.65
CA PRO A 103 1.32 0.05 -10.22
C PRO A 103 1.61 -0.78 -8.95
N MET A 104 2.86 -1.18 -8.72
CA MET A 104 3.23 -1.92 -7.50
C MET A 104 3.11 -1.04 -6.26
N VAL A 105 3.63 0.20 -6.33
CA VAL A 105 3.51 1.19 -5.25
C VAL A 105 2.03 1.49 -4.94
N LEU A 106 1.21 1.64 -5.98
CA LEU A 106 -0.24 1.81 -5.82
C LEU A 106 -0.91 0.61 -5.13
N THR A 107 -0.55 -0.61 -5.52
CA THR A 107 -1.08 -1.83 -4.90
C THR A 107 -0.66 -1.90 -3.43
N LEU A 108 0.62 -1.62 -3.15
CA LEU A 108 1.16 -1.67 -1.79
C LEU A 108 0.49 -0.64 -0.87
N ALA A 109 0.26 0.56 -1.37
CA ALA A 109 -0.49 1.60 -0.69
C ALA A 109 -1.93 1.18 -0.34
N GLN A 110 -2.61 0.50 -1.28
CA GLN A 110 -3.98 -0.01 -1.08
C GLN A 110 -4.02 -1.18 -0.08
N LEU A 111 -2.98 -2.00 -0.03
CA LEU A 111 -2.85 -3.11 0.91
C LEU A 111 -2.51 -2.60 2.32
N GLU A 112 -1.54 -1.70 2.45
CA GLU A 112 -1.20 -1.06 3.72
C GLU A 112 -2.45 -0.42 4.34
N GLY A 113 -3.20 0.36 3.57
CA GLY A 113 -4.42 1.02 4.04
C GLY A 113 -5.55 0.08 4.49
N ARG A 114 -5.56 -1.20 4.09
CA ARG A 114 -6.64 -2.17 4.44
C ARG A 114 -6.20 -3.28 5.39
N PHE A 115 -4.94 -3.71 5.28
CA PHE A 115 -4.41 -4.89 5.96
C PHE A 115 -3.43 -4.55 7.08
N ALA A 116 -2.86 -3.35 7.13
CA ALA A 116 -1.97 -2.97 8.23
C ALA A 116 -2.74 -2.81 9.54
N LYS A 117 -3.91 -2.16 9.46
CA LYS A 117 -4.76 -1.86 10.61
C LYS A 117 -6.09 -2.58 10.54
N ARG A 118 -6.68 -2.85 11.70
CA ARG A 118 -8.04 -3.38 11.79
C ARG A 118 -9.03 -2.29 12.22
N PRO A 119 -10.32 -2.41 11.85
CA PRO A 119 -11.36 -1.54 12.39
C PRO A 119 -11.46 -1.71 13.91
N LEU A 120 -12.02 -0.69 14.56
CA LEU A 120 -12.25 -0.69 16.00
C LEU A 120 -13.38 -1.67 16.35
N HIS A 121 -13.25 -2.39 17.45
CA HIS A 121 -14.38 -3.15 17.99
C HIS A 121 -15.22 -2.27 18.91
N SER A 122 -16.49 -2.65 19.10
CA SER A 122 -17.37 -1.98 20.06
C SER A 122 -16.76 -2.04 21.47
N GLY A 123 -16.69 -0.88 22.13
CA GLY A 123 -16.09 -0.67 23.44
C GLY A 123 -14.61 -0.27 23.42
N GLU A 124 -13.93 -0.32 22.27
CA GLU A 124 -12.53 0.09 22.15
C GLU A 124 -12.37 1.61 22.14
N ALA A 125 -11.24 2.08 22.68
CA ALA A 125 -10.86 3.48 22.65
C ALA A 125 -9.85 3.75 21.52
N THR A 126 -10.00 4.88 20.84
CA THR A 126 -9.08 5.40 19.82
C THR A 126 -8.72 6.84 20.13
N VAL A 127 -7.57 7.29 19.63
CA VAL A 127 -7.17 8.70 19.70
C VAL A 127 -7.32 9.29 18.31
N LEU A 128 -8.20 10.28 18.20
CA LEU A 128 -8.35 11.12 17.03
C LEU A 128 -7.51 12.38 17.21
N THR A 129 -6.52 12.55 16.35
CA THR A 129 -5.65 13.73 16.29
C THR A 129 -5.99 14.52 15.04
N VAL A 130 -6.30 15.81 15.19
CA VAL A 130 -6.59 16.73 14.08
C VAL A 130 -5.52 17.81 14.08
N GLY A 131 -4.76 17.92 13.00
CA GLY A 131 -3.80 19.00 12.78
C GLY A 131 -4.41 20.18 12.04
N PHE A 132 -3.96 21.38 12.36
CA PHE A 132 -4.45 22.62 11.77
C PHE A 132 -3.34 23.31 10.97
N ALA A 133 -3.70 24.02 9.90
CA ALA A 133 -2.72 24.75 9.08
C ALA A 133 -2.17 25.99 9.81
N ALA A 134 -3.01 26.61 10.63
CA ALA A 134 -2.66 27.67 11.56
C ALA A 134 -3.27 27.34 12.93
N ALA A 135 -2.61 27.73 14.01
CA ALA A 135 -3.09 27.46 15.37
C ALA A 135 -4.51 28.01 15.55
N PRO A 136 -5.53 27.13 15.71
CA PRO A 136 -6.90 27.59 15.89
C PRO A 136 -7.08 28.10 17.32
N ASP A 137 -8.14 28.89 17.52
CA ASP A 137 -8.65 29.20 18.85
C ASP A 137 -9.30 27.93 19.44
N PRO A 138 -8.74 27.32 20.51
CA PRO A 138 -9.18 26.03 21.02
C PRO A 138 -10.67 26.00 21.42
N ASP A 139 -11.20 27.14 21.89
CA ASP A 139 -12.59 27.26 22.35
C ASP A 139 -13.60 27.25 21.19
N LYS A 140 -13.12 27.49 19.97
CA LYS A 140 -13.93 27.53 18.74
C LYS A 140 -13.92 26.21 17.99
N VAL A 141 -13.15 25.21 18.44
CA VAL A 141 -13.11 23.88 17.82
C VAL A 141 -14.12 22.98 18.51
N ARG A 142 -15.10 22.47 17.76
CA ARG A 142 -16.09 21.51 18.26
C ARG A 142 -16.07 20.24 17.42
N LEU A 143 -16.15 19.10 18.12
CA LEU A 143 -16.23 17.79 17.51
C LEU A 143 -17.68 17.29 17.64
N GLU A 144 -18.38 17.19 16.51
CA GLU A 144 -19.70 16.57 16.42
C GLU A 144 -19.52 15.08 16.14
N LEU A 145 -20.02 14.26 17.07
CA LEU A 145 -19.89 12.80 17.00
C LEU A 145 -21.24 12.16 16.66
N PRO A 146 -21.24 11.06 15.89
CA PRO A 146 -22.44 10.30 15.61
C PRO A 146 -22.88 9.50 16.84
N PRO A 147 -24.14 9.04 16.90
CA PRO A 147 -24.58 8.10 17.93
C PRO A 147 -23.69 6.85 17.92
N GLY A 148 -23.20 6.44 19.08
CA GLY A 148 -22.28 5.30 19.22
C GLY A 148 -20.80 5.69 19.29
N VAL A 149 -20.42 6.97 19.22
CA VAL A 149 -19.07 7.43 19.56
C VAL A 149 -19.17 8.47 20.68
N MET A 150 -18.35 8.31 21.72
CA MET A 150 -18.32 9.23 22.86
C MET A 150 -16.90 9.73 23.11
N VAL A 151 -16.76 11.00 23.50
CA VAL A 151 -15.48 11.53 23.98
C VAL A 151 -15.25 10.98 25.38
N GLU A 152 -14.20 10.19 25.53
CA GLU A 152 -13.76 9.66 26.83
C GLU A 152 -12.84 10.67 27.53
N ALA A 153 -11.97 11.35 26.77
CA ALA A 153 -11.09 12.39 27.30
C ALA A 153 -10.67 13.41 26.22
N GLY A 154 -10.40 14.65 26.65
CA GLY A 154 -9.97 15.76 25.80
C GLY A 154 -10.94 16.95 25.83
N PRO A 155 -10.68 18.00 25.03
CA PRO A 155 -9.58 18.13 24.07
C PRO A 155 -8.21 18.43 24.72
N VAL A 156 -7.14 17.93 24.10
CA VAL A 156 -5.76 18.33 24.41
C VAL A 156 -5.15 19.00 23.18
N PHE A 157 -4.66 20.23 23.32
CA PHE A 157 -4.00 20.96 22.23
C PHE A 157 -2.48 20.95 22.38
N ASP A 158 -1.80 20.39 21.40
CA ASP A 158 -0.36 20.49 21.24
C ASP A 158 -0.01 21.80 20.51
N ARG A 159 0.52 22.77 21.27
CA ARG A 159 0.93 24.08 20.76
C ARG A 159 2.15 24.01 19.82
N GLN A 160 3.01 23.01 19.95
CA GLN A 160 4.19 22.87 19.09
C GLN A 160 3.83 22.18 17.78
N GLY A 161 3.04 21.10 17.84
CA GLY A 161 2.57 20.37 16.66
C GLY A 161 1.38 21.01 15.94
N GLY A 162 0.69 21.98 16.55
CA GLY A 162 -0.51 22.59 15.98
C GLY A 162 -1.66 21.60 15.83
N ALA A 163 -1.75 20.63 16.74
CA ALA A 163 -2.70 19.52 16.66
C ALA A 163 -3.54 19.41 17.92
N MET A 164 -4.79 18.97 17.77
CA MET A 164 -5.73 18.75 18.85
C MET A 164 -6.13 17.27 18.88
N ALA A 165 -6.03 16.66 20.05
CA ALA A 165 -6.29 15.25 20.25
C ALA A 165 -7.51 15.01 21.16
N TRP A 166 -8.33 14.05 20.76
CA TRP A 166 -9.45 13.53 21.52
C TRP A 166 -9.32 12.03 21.67
N ARG A 167 -9.55 11.53 22.87
CA ARG A 167 -9.73 10.10 23.11
C ARG A 167 -11.21 9.79 22.98
N LEU A 168 -11.54 8.97 22.00
CA LEU A 168 -12.90 8.57 21.65
C LEU A 168 -13.10 7.10 22.02
N ARG A 169 -14.25 6.77 22.61
CA ARG A 169 -14.70 5.39 22.78
C ARG A 169 -15.78 5.09 21.76
N VAL A 170 -15.58 4.00 21.02
CA VAL A 170 -16.46 3.61 19.90
C VAL A 170 -17.31 2.42 20.33
N ASN A 171 -18.61 2.62 20.43
CA ASN A 171 -19.61 1.60 20.77
C ASN A 171 -20.51 1.25 19.56
N GLY A 172 -20.47 2.06 18.49
CA GLY A 172 -21.19 1.78 17.25
C GLY A 172 -20.47 0.77 16.36
N VAL A 173 -21.18 0.24 15.36
CA VAL A 173 -20.64 -0.64 14.31
C VAL A 173 -20.91 0.01 12.95
N GLY A 174 -19.96 -0.11 12.02
CA GLY A 174 -20.04 0.42 10.67
C GLY A 174 -19.21 1.68 10.44
N GLU A 175 -19.66 2.49 9.48
CA GLU A 175 -19.09 3.80 9.19
C GLU A 175 -19.69 4.86 10.11
N LEU A 176 -18.85 5.49 10.92
CA LEU A 176 -19.24 6.45 11.94
C LEU A 176 -18.69 7.83 11.54
N PRO A 177 -19.48 8.68 10.85
CA PRO A 177 -19.04 9.99 10.41
C PRO A 177 -18.97 10.96 11.60
N ALA A 178 -17.76 11.38 11.95
CA ALA A 178 -17.46 12.45 12.89
C ALA A 178 -17.17 13.75 12.12
N ARG A 179 -17.68 14.88 12.61
CA ARG A 179 -17.49 16.18 11.96
C ARG A 179 -16.74 17.13 12.87
N VAL A 180 -15.73 17.78 12.32
CA VAL A 180 -14.97 18.83 13.01
C VAL A 180 -15.49 20.18 12.51
N THR A 181 -15.94 21.01 13.44
CA THR A 181 -16.34 22.39 13.16
C THR A 181 -15.36 23.36 13.82
N VAL A 182 -14.98 24.40 13.09
CA VAL A 182 -14.09 25.47 13.56
C VAL A 182 -14.83 26.80 13.39
N ALA A 183 -15.03 27.53 14.48
CA ALA A 183 -15.78 28.79 14.48
C ALA A 183 -17.17 28.69 13.82
N GLY A 184 -17.86 27.55 14.03
CA GLY A 184 -19.20 27.30 13.48
C GLY A 184 -19.25 26.87 12.02
N LYS A 185 -18.11 26.76 11.31
CA LYS A 185 -18.04 26.21 9.95
C LYS A 185 -17.55 24.77 9.98
N THR A 186 -18.14 23.93 9.13
CA THR A 186 -17.67 22.55 8.95
C THR A 186 -16.31 22.56 8.27
N ALA A 187 -15.28 22.10 8.99
CA ALA A 187 -13.91 22.08 8.52
C ALA A 187 -13.52 20.72 7.94
N ALA A 188 -13.98 19.62 8.54
CA ALA A 188 -13.68 18.27 8.07
C ALA A 188 -14.80 17.28 8.42
N ASP A 189 -15.10 16.38 7.47
CA ASP A 189 -15.87 15.16 7.73
C ASP A 189 -14.89 13.97 7.79
N ILE A 190 -14.85 13.29 8.93
CA ILE A 190 -13.97 12.19 9.25
C ILE A 190 -14.83 10.94 9.39
N VAL A 191 -14.47 9.82 8.76
CA VAL A 191 -15.21 8.57 8.91
C VAL A 191 -14.38 7.60 9.73
N LEU A 192 -14.90 7.23 10.90
CA LEU A 192 -14.33 6.17 11.73
C LEU A 192 -14.95 4.84 11.31
N HIS A 193 -14.13 3.78 11.25
CA HIS A 193 -14.60 2.45 10.90
C HIS A 193 -14.58 1.53 12.11
N ALA A 194 -15.73 0.94 12.42
CA ALA A 194 -15.91 0.00 13.52
C ALA A 194 -16.59 -1.29 13.07
N GLY A 195 -16.25 -2.42 13.69
CA GLY A 195 -16.78 -3.74 13.36
C GLY A 195 -15.82 -4.61 12.54
N GLU A 196 -16.36 -5.37 11.61
CA GLU A 196 -15.61 -6.31 10.77
C GLU A 196 -15.40 -5.77 9.36
N GLY A 197 -14.35 -6.26 8.68
CA GLY A 197 -14.09 -5.95 7.29
C GLY A 197 -12.66 -5.51 6.97
N LEU A 198 -12.50 -5.03 5.74
CA LEU A 198 -11.26 -4.46 5.19
C LEU A 198 -11.47 -3.01 4.74
N PRO A 199 -12.02 -2.12 5.60
CA PRO A 199 -12.16 -0.72 5.24
C PRO A 199 -10.79 -0.08 5.12
N LEU A 200 -10.74 0.99 4.34
CA LEU A 200 -9.54 1.75 4.10
C LEU A 200 -9.29 2.65 5.31
N THR A 201 -8.53 2.15 6.29
CA THR A 201 -8.17 2.90 7.48
C THR A 201 -7.17 3.98 7.08
N SER A 202 -7.67 5.20 6.90
CA SER A 202 -6.86 6.32 6.44
C SER A 202 -5.89 6.75 7.54
N ARG A 203 -4.62 6.97 7.14
CA ARG A 203 -3.56 7.49 8.00
C ARG A 203 -2.94 8.72 7.34
N LYS A 204 -2.71 9.74 8.18
CA LYS A 204 -1.73 10.83 8.05
C LYS A 204 -1.75 11.63 6.74
N LEU A 205 -1.91 12.94 6.94
CA LEU A 205 -1.79 13.94 5.90
C LEU A 205 -0.33 14.20 5.52
N GLY A 206 -0.10 14.42 4.24
CA GLY A 206 0.99 15.27 3.81
C GLY A 206 0.57 16.07 2.58
N ALA A 207 1.18 17.25 2.42
CA ALA A 207 0.80 18.24 1.41
C ALA A 207 1.20 17.83 -0.02
N THR A 208 2.02 16.78 -0.17
CA THR A 208 2.71 16.46 -1.43
C THR A 208 1.87 15.58 -2.34
N TRP A 209 2.06 15.76 -3.64
CA TRP A 209 1.37 14.98 -4.66
C TRP A 209 1.68 13.46 -4.62
N TRP A 210 2.86 13.06 -4.14
CA TRP A 210 3.22 11.66 -3.94
C TRP A 210 2.52 11.02 -2.74
N GLU A 211 2.27 11.79 -1.67
CA GLU A 211 1.55 11.31 -0.50
C GLU A 211 0.08 11.03 -0.86
N LYS A 212 -0.51 11.85 -1.74
CA LYS A 212 -1.83 11.57 -2.33
C LYS A 212 -1.88 10.26 -3.12
N LEU A 213 -0.76 9.80 -3.67
CA LEU A 213 -0.65 8.53 -4.39
C LEU A 213 -0.52 7.35 -3.42
N LEU A 214 0.31 7.51 -2.37
CA LEU A 214 0.66 6.48 -1.39
C LEU A 214 -0.43 6.23 -0.31
N TYR A 215 -1.36 7.16 -0.12
CA TYR A 215 -2.43 7.03 0.88
C TYR A 215 -3.81 7.07 0.22
N PRO A 216 -4.28 5.94 -0.33
CA PRO A 216 -5.61 5.83 -0.89
C PRO A 216 -6.67 5.89 0.22
N GLY A 217 -7.83 6.49 -0.06
CA GLY A 217 -8.94 6.63 0.90
C GLY A 217 -9.25 8.06 1.32
N TRP A 218 -8.46 9.01 0.83
CA TRP A 218 -8.67 10.43 1.06
C TRP A 218 -9.97 10.95 0.45
N ARG A 219 -10.84 11.54 1.29
CA ARG A 219 -11.84 12.54 0.83
C ARG A 219 -11.17 13.91 0.86
N THR A 220 -11.22 14.61 -0.27
CA THR A 220 -10.63 15.95 -0.41
C THR A 220 -11.24 16.91 0.60
N LEU A 221 -10.44 17.35 1.58
CA LEU A 221 -10.78 18.52 2.39
C LEU A 221 -10.97 19.73 1.46
N PRO A 222 -11.94 20.62 1.74
CA PRO A 222 -12.06 21.89 1.02
C PRO A 222 -10.74 22.66 1.08
N ALA A 223 -10.33 23.29 -0.02
CA ALA A 223 -9.05 24.02 -0.10
C ALA A 223 -8.92 25.14 0.94
N ASP A 224 -10.06 25.71 1.39
CA ASP A 224 -10.14 26.75 2.43
C ASP A 224 -10.38 26.18 3.85
N SER A 225 -10.21 24.87 4.07
CA SER A 225 -10.40 24.31 5.39
C SER A 225 -9.26 24.69 6.35
N PRO A 226 -9.56 25.13 7.58
CA PRO A 226 -8.53 25.39 8.60
C PRO A 226 -7.85 24.10 9.10
N VAL A 227 -8.45 22.94 8.85
CA VAL A 227 -7.89 21.63 9.19
C VAL A 227 -6.89 21.24 8.09
N SER A 228 -5.65 21.02 8.49
CA SER A 228 -4.64 20.46 7.60
C SER A 228 -4.77 18.95 7.60
N SER A 229 -4.67 18.28 8.76
CA SER A 229 -4.52 16.83 8.89
C SER A 229 -5.50 16.19 9.85
N TRP A 230 -5.73 14.88 9.70
CA TRP A 230 -6.31 14.08 10.77
C TRP A 230 -5.72 12.66 10.75
N GLU A 231 -5.61 12.06 11.94
CA GLU A 231 -5.14 10.69 12.14
C GLU A 231 -5.98 10.06 13.26
N ALA A 232 -6.53 8.88 12.99
CA ALA A 232 -7.16 8.05 14.01
C ALA A 232 -6.22 6.86 14.30
N THR A 233 -5.92 6.64 15.58
CA THR A 233 -5.07 5.52 15.99
C THR A 233 -5.85 4.22 15.96
N TYR A 234 -5.53 3.34 15.01
CA TYR A 234 -6.12 2.00 14.90
C TYR A 234 -5.14 0.93 15.40
N PRO A 235 -5.65 -0.16 16.02
CA PRO A 235 -4.84 -1.31 16.39
C PRO A 235 -4.32 -2.06 15.17
N ASP A 236 -3.16 -2.71 15.32
CA ASP A 236 -2.56 -3.54 14.28
C ASP A 236 -3.44 -4.76 13.96
N ARG A 237 -3.49 -5.13 12.68
CA ARG A 237 -4.18 -6.33 12.25
C ARG A 237 -3.22 -7.51 12.28
N HIS A 238 -3.59 -8.54 13.04
CA HIS A 238 -2.92 -9.83 13.00
C HIS A 238 -3.78 -10.81 12.20
N VAL A 239 -3.23 -11.32 11.09
CA VAL A 239 -3.88 -12.33 10.26
C VAL A 239 -3.05 -13.61 10.32
N ALA A 240 -3.70 -14.72 10.65
CA ALA A 240 -3.09 -16.03 10.56
C ALA A 240 -3.30 -16.60 9.15
N TYR A 241 -2.21 -17.00 8.51
CA TYR A 241 -2.21 -17.68 7.21
C TYR A 241 -1.80 -19.13 7.46
N LEU A 242 -2.71 -20.08 7.22
CA LEU A 242 -2.48 -21.51 7.51
C LEU A 242 -2.05 -21.77 8.98
N GLY A 243 -2.56 -20.99 9.92
CA GLY A 243 -2.22 -21.09 11.36
C GLY A 243 -0.98 -20.31 11.79
N ILE A 244 -0.23 -19.71 10.85
CA ILE A 244 0.98 -18.91 11.16
C ILE A 244 0.63 -17.42 11.09
N GLY A 245 0.88 -16.68 12.17
CA GLY A 245 0.76 -15.23 12.21
C GLY A 245 1.87 -14.56 11.40
N LEU A 246 1.58 -14.16 10.17
CA LEU A 246 2.53 -13.46 9.29
C LEU A 246 2.14 -11.99 9.16
N ASN A 247 3.16 -11.14 9.04
CA ASN A 247 2.95 -9.76 8.63
C ASN A 247 2.33 -9.75 7.21
N TRP A 248 1.36 -8.87 6.98
CA TRP A 248 0.63 -8.77 5.73
C TRP A 248 1.57 -8.60 4.52
N LEU A 249 2.67 -7.86 4.67
CA LEU A 249 3.64 -7.60 3.62
C LEU A 249 4.37 -8.88 3.22
N VAL A 250 4.80 -9.65 4.21
CA VAL A 250 5.51 -10.92 4.00
C VAL A 250 4.58 -11.94 3.33
N ALA A 251 3.35 -12.04 3.82
CA ALA A 251 2.34 -12.91 3.23
C ALA A 251 2.08 -12.52 1.76
N PHE A 252 1.89 -11.23 1.49
CA PHE A 252 1.70 -10.70 0.14
C PHE A 252 2.88 -11.03 -0.79
N MET A 253 4.12 -10.82 -0.35
CA MET A 253 5.31 -11.10 -1.16
C MET A 253 5.41 -12.58 -1.53
N ILE A 254 5.23 -13.48 -0.55
CA ILE A 254 5.30 -14.93 -0.80
C ILE A 254 4.20 -15.37 -1.74
N LEU A 255 2.96 -14.95 -1.50
CA LEU A 255 1.79 -15.33 -2.30
C LEU A 255 1.85 -14.77 -3.73
N SER A 256 2.31 -13.53 -3.90
CA SER A 256 2.41 -12.90 -5.22
C SER A 256 3.52 -13.52 -6.07
N VAL A 257 4.67 -13.84 -5.47
CA VAL A 257 5.74 -14.58 -6.16
C VAL A 257 5.28 -15.98 -6.53
N ALA A 258 4.65 -16.70 -5.59
CA ALA A 258 4.11 -18.04 -5.85
C ALA A 258 3.09 -18.03 -7.00
N ALA A 259 2.18 -17.06 -7.02
CA ALA A 259 1.21 -16.90 -8.10
C ALA A 259 1.87 -16.52 -9.43
N GLY A 260 2.83 -15.60 -9.41
CA GLY A 260 3.60 -15.23 -10.60
C GLY A 260 4.35 -16.41 -11.20
N LEU A 261 4.98 -17.25 -10.36
CA LEU A 261 5.66 -18.48 -10.79
C LEU A 261 4.68 -19.52 -11.34
N ALA A 262 3.53 -19.71 -10.68
CA ALA A 262 2.51 -20.65 -11.14
C ALA A 262 1.92 -20.25 -12.51
N CYS A 263 1.80 -18.95 -12.78
CA CYS A 263 1.30 -18.43 -14.05
C CYS A 263 2.38 -18.20 -15.12
N LYS A 264 3.66 -18.43 -14.79
CA LYS A 264 4.80 -18.20 -15.69
C LYS A 264 4.64 -18.93 -17.02
N ASP A 265 4.36 -20.22 -16.94
CA ASP A 265 4.28 -21.09 -18.12
C ASP A 265 3.03 -20.80 -18.94
N ALA A 266 1.90 -20.53 -18.28
CA ALA A 266 0.64 -20.18 -18.94
C ALA A 266 0.73 -18.84 -19.70
N LEU A 267 1.52 -17.89 -19.19
CA LEU A 267 1.73 -16.59 -19.82
C LEU A 267 2.90 -16.58 -20.81
N GLY A 268 3.63 -17.68 -20.96
CA GLY A 268 4.78 -17.80 -21.86
C GLY A 268 5.83 -16.71 -21.62
N VAL A 269 6.11 -16.43 -20.35
CA VAL A 269 7.17 -15.49 -19.97
C VAL A 269 8.44 -16.26 -19.71
N GLU A 270 9.43 -16.04 -20.55
CA GLU A 270 10.79 -16.52 -20.28
C GLU A 270 11.45 -15.56 -19.28
N MET A 271 11.69 -16.07 -18.07
CA MET A 271 12.56 -15.43 -17.07
C MET A 271 13.97 -15.95 -17.20
#